data_AF-A0A0D5YUU2-F1
#
_entry.id   AF-A0A0D5YUU2-F1
#
_cell.length_a   1.000
_cell.length_b   1.000
_cell.length_c   1.000
_cell.angle_alpha   90.00
_cell.angle_beta   90.00
_cell.angle_gamma   90.00
#
_symmetry.space_group_name_H-M   'P 1'
#
loop_
_entity.id
_entity.type
_entity.pdbx_description
1 polymer ?
#
loop_
_entity_poly.entity_id
_entity_poly.type
_entity_poly.pdbx_seq_one_letter_code
_entity_poly.pdbx_strand_id
1 'polypeptide(L)'
;MKSRPKIGTFLLPFFKKKCNTSNCHTEFVEVLFRGPNNFKMGLKIAIQGIKGSNHHQVAKEFFGQNIELVECLSFDKMIDHLLNGTADKGVMAIENSIAGSIIPNYNLVCQNKLHIIGEHYLNIHHNLMVLNGQTIDDLEEVRSHPMALLQCMDFLKQYPHVKLVEDVDTAETAKQIQEGQLRHIGAIAPKAAAELYGLTIIAPEIQTIKNNATRFIVIKKQNKVLPKEEINKASLRFITDHKRGSLATVLNVMSDCNLNLTKIQSLPVIETPWKYAFFVDVTFGQYDHFAKAKSLLEIMSEDFTVLGEYKNALLP
;
A
#
# COMPACT_ATOMS: atom_id res chain seq x y z
N MET A 1 2.55 -53.38 -36.80
CA MET A 1 2.83 -52.59 -38.01
C MET A 1 2.41 -51.14 -37.78
N LYS A 2 3.40 -50.23 -37.76
CA LYS A 2 3.46 -48.75 -37.94
C LYS A 2 2.19 -47.93 -37.60
N SER A 3 2.08 -47.07 -36.57
CA SER A 3 2.89 -45.98 -35.95
C SER A 3 2.75 -44.57 -36.57
N ARG A 4 1.98 -43.72 -35.84
CA ARG A 4 2.01 -42.24 -35.60
C ARG A 4 2.07 -41.23 -36.78
N PRO A 5 1.30 -40.11 -36.72
CA PRO A 5 1.44 -38.99 -37.64
C PRO A 5 2.61 -38.06 -37.26
N LYS A 6 3.23 -37.47 -38.29
CA LYS A 6 4.50 -36.74 -38.24
C LYS A 6 4.34 -35.28 -37.78
N ILE A 7 5.29 -34.86 -36.95
CA ILE A 7 5.62 -33.49 -36.56
C ILE A 7 6.09 -32.72 -37.81
N GLY A 8 5.51 -31.54 -38.04
CA GLY A 8 5.88 -30.64 -39.12
C GLY A 8 7.18 -29.89 -38.81
N THR A 9 8.22 -30.17 -39.58
CA THR A 9 9.49 -29.44 -39.61
C THR A 9 9.31 -28.12 -40.35
N PHE A 10 9.46 -26.98 -39.66
CA PHE A 10 9.58 -25.69 -40.33
C PHE A 10 11.02 -25.51 -40.81
N LEU A 11 11.20 -25.55 -42.14
CA LEU A 11 12.45 -25.20 -42.82
C LEU A 11 12.69 -23.69 -42.75
N LEU A 12 13.88 -23.29 -42.28
CA LEU A 12 14.47 -21.97 -42.53
C LEU A 12 14.80 -21.84 -44.03
N PRO A 13 14.41 -20.76 -44.73
CA PRO A 13 14.95 -20.50 -46.05
C PRO A 13 16.30 -19.78 -45.95
N PHE A 14 17.34 -20.47 -46.42
CA PHE A 14 18.57 -19.86 -46.91
C PHE A 14 18.24 -18.87 -48.04
N PHE A 15 18.55 -17.59 -47.88
CA PHE A 15 18.63 -16.65 -49.02
C PHE A 15 20.10 -16.34 -49.33
N LYS A 16 20.61 -16.96 -50.41
CA LYS A 16 21.75 -16.46 -51.17
C LYS A 16 21.25 -15.36 -52.10
N LYS A 17 21.85 -14.16 -52.04
CA LYS A 17 21.88 -13.23 -53.17
C LYS A 17 23.29 -12.64 -53.30
N LYS A 18 23.98 -13.04 -54.36
CA LYS A 18 25.11 -12.30 -54.94
C LYS A 18 24.54 -11.05 -55.61
N CYS A 19 25.10 -9.86 -55.34
CA CYS A 19 25.30 -8.85 -56.38
C CYS A 19 26.31 -7.78 -55.95
N ASN A 20 27.09 -7.36 -56.93
CA ASN A 20 28.16 -6.37 -56.89
C ASN A 20 27.62 -4.94 -57.09
N THR A 21 28.48 -3.97 -56.75
CA THR A 21 28.49 -2.53 -57.12
C THR A 21 27.47 -1.57 -56.52
N SER A 22 28.04 -0.59 -55.79
CA SER A 22 27.68 0.83 -55.61
C SER A 22 26.29 1.22 -55.08
N ASN A 23 26.29 1.85 -53.89
CA ASN A 23 25.26 2.73 -53.30
C ASN A 23 23.80 2.26 -53.36
N CYS A 24 23.29 1.76 -52.22
CA CYS A 24 21.86 1.86 -51.94
C CYS A 24 21.62 2.00 -50.43
N HIS A 25 20.97 3.11 -50.06
CA HIS A 25 20.46 3.39 -48.71
C HIS A 25 19.63 2.20 -48.21
N THR A 26 19.89 1.73 -47.00
CA THR A 26 19.07 0.70 -46.36
C THR A 26 18.19 1.36 -45.29
N GLU A 27 16.98 1.75 -45.68
CA GLU A 27 15.89 1.99 -44.73
C GLU A 27 15.53 0.65 -44.07
N PHE A 28 15.69 0.58 -42.75
CA PHE A 28 15.16 -0.51 -41.95
C PHE A 28 13.64 -0.32 -41.83
N VAL A 29 12.88 -1.03 -42.67
CA VAL A 29 11.44 -1.20 -42.45
C VAL A 29 11.27 -2.30 -41.41
N GLU A 30 11.02 -1.89 -40.16
CA GLU A 30 10.66 -2.80 -39.07
C GLU A 30 9.26 -3.36 -39.33
N VAL A 31 9.18 -4.60 -39.80
CA VAL A 31 7.91 -5.31 -40.00
C VAL A 31 7.35 -5.68 -38.62
N LEU A 32 6.40 -4.88 -38.14
CA LEU A 32 5.57 -5.17 -36.97
C LEU A 32 4.77 -6.46 -37.19
N PHE A 33 5.22 -7.58 -36.63
CA PHE A 33 4.36 -8.73 -36.37
C PHE A 33 3.40 -8.39 -35.22
N ARG A 34 2.24 -7.84 -35.56
CA ARG A 34 1.09 -7.70 -34.64
C ARG A 34 0.43 -9.07 -34.46
N GLY A 35 0.77 -9.77 -33.38
CA GLY A 35 -0.04 -10.86 -32.85
C GLY A 35 -1.38 -10.34 -32.30
N PRO A 36 -2.46 -11.16 -32.30
CA PRO A 36 -3.78 -10.72 -31.88
C PRO A 36 -3.85 -10.62 -30.34
N ASN A 37 -4.41 -9.51 -29.84
CA ASN A 37 -4.79 -9.24 -28.45
C ASN A 37 -3.66 -9.07 -27.41
N ASN A 38 -2.84 -8.03 -27.55
CA ASN A 38 -2.29 -7.34 -26.37
C ASN A 38 -3.33 -6.33 -25.88
N PHE A 39 -4.37 -6.79 -25.18
CA PHE A 39 -5.03 -5.93 -24.21
C PHE A 39 -3.95 -5.51 -23.22
N LYS A 40 -3.63 -4.21 -23.14
CA LYS A 40 -2.91 -3.67 -21.98
C LYS A 40 -3.80 -3.95 -20.77
N MET A 41 -3.58 -5.07 -20.08
CA MET A 41 -4.24 -5.31 -18.81
C MET A 41 -3.86 -4.17 -17.87
N GLY A 42 -4.87 -3.53 -17.28
CA GLY A 42 -4.66 -2.46 -16.31
C GLY A 42 -3.79 -2.97 -15.17
N LEU A 43 -3.02 -2.07 -14.56
CA LEU A 43 -2.18 -2.42 -13.42
C LEU A 43 -3.08 -2.90 -12.27
N LYS A 44 -2.84 -4.11 -11.75
CA LYS A 44 -3.66 -4.73 -10.69
C LYS A 44 -3.15 -4.32 -9.31
N ILE A 45 -3.97 -3.59 -8.56
CA ILE A 45 -3.64 -3.06 -7.24
C ILE A 45 -4.50 -3.73 -6.18
N ALA A 46 -3.87 -4.49 -5.28
CA ALA A 46 -4.55 -5.06 -4.13
C ALA A 46 -4.71 -4.02 -3.01
N ILE A 47 -5.92 -3.95 -2.46
CA ILE A 47 -6.28 -3.07 -1.35
C ILE A 47 -7.00 -3.88 -0.28
N GLN A 48 -6.85 -3.51 1.00
CA GLN A 48 -7.75 -4.00 2.04
C GLN A 48 -9.02 -3.14 2.04
N GLY A 49 -10.17 -3.81 2.14
CA GLY A 49 -11.48 -3.20 1.94
C GLY A 49 -11.91 -3.19 0.47
N ILE A 50 -12.91 -2.37 0.19
CA ILE A 50 -13.57 -2.32 -1.13
C ILE A 50 -13.40 -0.97 -1.82
N LYS A 51 -13.91 -0.83 -3.05
CA LYS A 51 -14.08 0.48 -3.71
C LYS A 51 -14.79 1.47 -2.78
N GLY A 52 -14.33 2.72 -2.79
CA GLY A 52 -14.82 3.79 -1.90
C GLY A 52 -14.07 3.88 -0.56
N SER A 53 -13.23 2.90 -0.22
CA SER A 53 -12.37 2.97 0.96
C SER A 53 -11.22 3.98 0.82
N ASN A 54 -10.56 4.29 1.94
CA ASN A 54 -9.34 5.09 1.95
C ASN A 54 -8.20 4.42 1.15
N HIS A 55 -8.08 3.09 1.20
CA HIS A 55 -7.07 2.37 0.40
C HIS A 55 -7.34 2.51 -1.10
N HIS A 56 -8.61 2.50 -1.52
CA HIS A 56 -9.00 2.77 -2.91
C HIS A 56 -8.61 4.19 -3.35
N GLN A 57 -8.85 5.20 -2.49
CA GLN A 57 -8.45 6.57 -2.77
C GLN A 57 -6.94 6.68 -2.99
N VAL A 58 -6.14 6.14 -2.06
CA VAL A 58 -4.67 6.14 -2.19
C VAL A 58 -4.21 5.40 -3.44
N ALA A 59 -4.82 4.26 -3.78
CA ALA A 59 -4.48 3.53 -5.00
C ALA A 59 -4.67 4.41 -6.25
N LYS A 60 -5.77 5.16 -6.33
CA LYS A 60 -6.03 6.08 -7.45
C LYS A 60 -5.09 7.29 -7.47
N GLU A 61 -4.82 7.88 -6.30
CA GLU A 61 -3.92 9.03 -6.19
C GLU A 61 -2.48 8.66 -6.56
N PHE A 62 -2.03 7.46 -6.17
CA PHE A 62 -0.65 7.01 -6.41
C PHE A 62 -0.43 6.47 -7.83
N PHE A 63 -1.39 5.71 -8.39
CA PHE A 63 -1.22 5.02 -9.68
C PHE A 63 -2.01 5.65 -10.84
N GLY A 64 -2.86 6.64 -10.56
CA GLY A 64 -3.81 7.19 -11.52
C GLY A 64 -5.09 6.36 -11.63
N GLN A 65 -5.96 6.76 -12.57
CA GLN A 65 -7.31 6.19 -12.68
C GLN A 65 -7.37 4.84 -13.43
N ASN A 66 -6.35 4.52 -14.24
CA ASN A 66 -6.35 3.31 -15.07
C ASN A 66 -5.73 2.11 -14.34
N ILE A 67 -6.36 1.71 -13.24
CA ILE A 67 -5.98 0.56 -12.42
C ILE A 67 -7.14 -0.42 -12.29
N GLU A 68 -6.81 -1.70 -12.16
CA GLU A 68 -7.76 -2.75 -11.77
C GLU A 68 -7.58 -3.00 -10.27
N LEU A 69 -8.64 -2.92 -9.49
CA LEU A 69 -8.58 -3.14 -8.04
C LEU A 69 -8.82 -4.60 -7.70
N VAL A 70 -8.00 -5.13 -6.80
CA VAL A 70 -8.20 -6.41 -6.15
C VAL A 70 -8.60 -6.14 -4.70
N GLU A 71 -9.91 -6.17 -4.45
CA GLU A 71 -10.50 -5.94 -3.13
C GLU A 71 -10.25 -7.15 -2.22
N CYS A 72 -9.72 -6.90 -1.02
CA CYS A 72 -9.32 -7.94 -0.08
C CYS A 72 -9.99 -7.72 1.28
N LEU A 73 -10.54 -8.77 1.88
CA LEU A 73 -11.17 -8.68 3.20
C LEU A 73 -10.15 -8.49 4.35
N SER A 74 -8.88 -8.86 4.12
CA SER A 74 -7.80 -8.70 5.10
C SER A 74 -6.46 -8.39 4.44
N PHE A 75 -5.50 -7.90 5.24
CA PHE A 75 -4.13 -7.72 4.78
C PHE A 75 -3.44 -9.04 4.43
N ASP A 76 -3.72 -10.14 5.14
CA ASP A 76 -3.22 -11.47 4.76
C ASP A 76 -3.68 -11.87 3.34
N LYS A 77 -4.95 -11.61 3.01
CA LYS A 77 -5.47 -11.89 1.66
C LYS A 77 -4.83 -10.99 0.60
N MET A 78 -4.57 -9.73 0.92
CA MET A 78 -3.78 -8.85 0.04
C MET A 78 -2.39 -9.45 -0.22
N ILE A 79 -1.72 -9.96 0.82
CA ILE A 79 -0.42 -10.62 0.67
C ILE A 79 -0.51 -11.87 -0.20
N ASP A 80 -1.51 -12.74 0.01
CA ASP A 80 -1.75 -13.92 -0.83
C ASP A 80 -1.80 -13.53 -2.32
N HIS A 81 -2.53 -12.46 -2.65
CA HIS A 81 -2.65 -11.98 -4.03
C HIS A 81 -1.32 -11.52 -4.63
N LEU A 82 -0.47 -10.83 -3.85
CA LEU A 82 0.86 -10.39 -4.27
C LEU A 82 1.82 -11.58 -4.46
N LEU A 83 1.80 -12.55 -3.55
CA LEU A 83 2.66 -13.72 -3.60
C LEU A 83 2.32 -14.62 -4.80
N ASN A 84 1.02 -14.77 -5.08
CA ASN A 84 0.51 -15.56 -6.20
C ASN A 84 0.55 -14.83 -7.55
N GLY A 85 0.93 -13.55 -7.57
CA GLY A 85 1.01 -12.76 -8.81
C GLY A 85 -0.36 -12.43 -9.43
N THR A 86 -1.43 -12.51 -8.64
CA THR A 86 -2.79 -12.10 -9.06
C THR A 86 -3.05 -10.61 -8.83
N ALA A 87 -2.17 -9.95 -8.08
CA ALA A 87 -2.03 -8.49 -8.02
C ALA A 87 -0.57 -8.10 -8.26
N ASP A 88 -0.34 -6.96 -8.90
CA ASP A 88 1.02 -6.46 -9.20
C ASP A 88 1.64 -5.74 -8.00
N LYS A 89 0.82 -5.01 -7.23
CA LYS A 89 1.22 -4.16 -6.10
C LYS A 89 0.11 -4.09 -5.06
N GLY A 90 0.46 -3.79 -3.81
CA GLY A 90 -0.47 -3.59 -2.71
C GLY A 90 -0.39 -2.18 -2.15
N VAL A 91 -1.50 -1.64 -1.67
CA VAL A 91 -1.56 -0.41 -0.88
C VAL A 91 -1.97 -0.79 0.54
N MET A 92 -1.11 -0.52 1.51
CA MET A 92 -1.28 -0.98 2.89
C MET A 92 -1.11 0.19 3.86
N ALA A 93 -2.12 0.44 4.70
CA ALA A 93 -1.96 1.36 5.84
C ALA A 93 -0.93 0.81 6.82
N ILE A 94 -0.03 1.66 7.32
CA ILE A 94 1.05 1.23 8.21
C ILE A 94 1.11 2.04 9.51
N GLU A 95 0.56 3.24 9.50
CA GLU A 95 0.60 4.16 10.63
C GLU A 95 -0.54 5.17 10.54
N ASN A 96 -1.16 5.48 11.67
CA ASN A 96 -2.13 6.56 11.80
C ASN A 96 -1.61 7.56 12.84
N SER A 97 -1.79 8.84 12.56
CA SER A 97 -1.34 9.94 13.43
C SER A 97 -1.95 9.95 14.84
N ILE A 98 -3.09 9.29 15.04
CA ILE A 98 -3.79 9.21 16.33
C ILE A 98 -3.57 7.84 16.97
N ALA A 99 -3.77 6.76 16.21
CA ALA A 99 -3.69 5.39 16.73
C ALA A 99 -2.25 4.82 16.77
N GLY A 100 -1.30 5.48 16.13
CA GLY A 100 0.09 5.05 16.02
C GLY A 100 0.33 3.97 14.95
N SER A 101 1.38 3.17 15.15
CA SER A 101 1.82 2.12 14.23
C SER A 101 0.82 0.96 14.13
N ILE A 102 0.51 0.53 12.90
CA ILE A 102 -0.25 -0.71 12.64
C ILE A 102 0.74 -1.88 12.63
N ILE A 103 1.14 -2.30 13.83
CA ILE A 103 2.18 -3.29 14.07
C ILE A 103 2.04 -4.59 13.25
N PRO A 104 0.86 -5.23 13.16
CA PRO A 104 0.70 -6.46 12.38
C PRO A 104 1.13 -6.33 10.92
N ASN A 105 0.92 -5.15 10.32
CA ASN A 105 1.23 -4.90 8.91
C ASN A 105 2.75 -4.83 8.65
N TYR A 106 3.53 -4.30 9.60
CA TYR A 106 4.99 -4.38 9.53
C TYR A 106 5.48 -5.83 9.50
N ASN A 107 4.89 -6.68 10.35
CA ASN A 107 5.24 -8.09 10.41
C ASN A 107 4.91 -8.82 9.10
N LEU A 108 3.74 -8.54 8.50
CA LEU A 108 3.35 -9.10 7.21
C LEU A 108 4.34 -8.75 6.09
N VAL A 109 4.81 -7.50 6.03
CA VAL A 109 5.81 -7.08 5.03
C VAL A 109 7.11 -7.86 5.20
N CYS A 110 7.61 -7.99 6.43
CA CYS A 110 8.86 -8.67 6.72
C CYS A 110 8.80 -10.18 6.49
N GLN A 111 7.81 -10.87 7.05
CA GLN A 111 7.69 -12.32 6.96
C GLN A 111 7.57 -12.79 5.51
N ASN A 112 6.92 -12.00 4.66
CA ASN A 112 6.69 -12.32 3.26
C ASN A 112 7.74 -11.72 2.30
N LYS A 113 8.81 -11.12 2.84
CA LYS A 113 9.93 -10.51 2.08
C LYS A 113 9.45 -9.55 1.00
N LEU A 114 8.44 -8.74 1.33
CA LEU A 114 7.89 -7.74 0.41
C LEU A 114 8.73 -6.48 0.45
N HIS A 115 8.70 -5.72 -0.65
CA HIS A 115 9.47 -4.49 -0.80
C HIS A 115 8.56 -3.27 -0.83
N ILE A 116 8.88 -2.28 0.00
CA ILE A 116 8.24 -0.96 -0.01
C ILE A 116 8.86 -0.15 -1.16
N ILE A 117 8.02 0.33 -2.06
CA ILE A 117 8.43 1.08 -3.27
C ILE A 117 7.92 2.51 -3.31
N GLY A 118 7.21 2.93 -2.27
CA GLY A 118 6.61 4.24 -2.16
C GLY A 118 5.75 4.34 -0.91
N GLU A 119 5.38 5.57 -0.58
CA GLU A 119 4.45 5.88 0.50
C GLU A 119 3.48 6.97 0.05
N HIS A 120 2.38 7.10 0.79
CA HIS A 120 1.37 8.11 0.57
C HIS A 120 0.74 8.50 1.91
N TYR A 121 0.45 9.78 2.10
CA TYR A 121 -0.25 10.27 3.29
C TYR A 121 -1.63 10.74 2.88
N LEU A 122 -2.65 10.28 3.59
CA LEU A 122 -4.03 10.68 3.34
C LEU A 122 -4.64 11.21 4.62
N ASN A 123 -5.25 12.40 4.52
CA ASN A 123 -6.09 12.95 5.58
C ASN A 123 -7.40 12.17 5.64
N ILE A 124 -7.73 11.68 6.83
CA ILE A 124 -8.89 10.84 7.10
C ILE A 124 -10.01 11.71 7.64
N HIS A 125 -11.08 11.80 6.87
CA HIS A 125 -12.31 12.50 7.23
C HIS A 125 -13.44 11.49 7.36
N HIS A 126 -14.10 11.49 8.51
CA HIS A 126 -15.22 10.62 8.81
C HIS A 126 -16.52 11.37 8.60
N ASN A 127 -17.42 10.84 7.78
CA ASN A 127 -18.69 11.50 7.45
C ASN A 127 -19.83 10.57 7.83
N LEU A 128 -20.83 11.11 8.53
CA LEU A 128 -22.07 10.39 8.77
C LEU A 128 -22.96 10.50 7.54
N MET A 129 -23.32 9.36 6.96
CA MET A 129 -24.12 9.26 5.76
C MET A 129 -25.28 8.28 5.93
N VAL A 130 -26.36 8.54 5.21
CA VAL A 130 -27.65 7.85 5.33
C VAL A 130 -28.30 7.71 3.95
N LEU A 131 -29.33 6.88 3.84
CA LEU A 131 -30.20 6.90 2.66
C LEU A 131 -30.83 8.29 2.46
N ASN A 132 -31.05 8.64 1.20
CA ASN A 132 -31.60 9.94 0.83
C ASN A 132 -32.95 10.22 1.51
N GLY A 133 -33.07 11.41 2.11
CA GLY A 133 -34.28 11.85 2.80
C GLY A 133 -34.37 11.50 4.28
N GLN A 134 -33.37 10.81 4.85
CA GLN A 134 -33.27 10.60 6.29
C GLN A 134 -32.45 11.72 6.94
N THR A 135 -32.77 12.00 8.20
CA THR A 135 -32.07 12.93 9.09
C THR A 135 -31.41 12.16 10.22
N ILE A 136 -30.66 12.86 11.07
CA ILE A 136 -30.01 12.24 12.23
C ILE A 136 -31.02 11.75 13.28
N ASP A 137 -32.16 12.43 13.40
CA ASP A 137 -33.22 12.08 14.36
C ASP A 137 -34.00 10.82 13.95
N ASP A 138 -33.88 10.41 12.67
CA ASP A 138 -34.48 9.17 12.17
C ASP A 138 -33.64 7.92 12.49
N LEU A 139 -32.42 8.09 13.03
CA LEU A 139 -31.47 6.99 13.18
C LEU A 139 -31.67 6.20 14.47
N GLU A 140 -31.69 4.88 14.34
CA GLU A 140 -31.65 3.93 15.44
C GLU A 140 -30.24 3.34 15.61
N GLU A 141 -29.51 3.17 14.51
CA GLU A 141 -28.16 2.60 14.52
C GLU A 141 -27.17 3.42 13.68
N VAL A 142 -25.92 3.50 14.14
CA VAL A 142 -24.78 3.95 13.35
C VAL A 142 -23.73 2.85 13.30
N ARG A 143 -23.31 2.51 12.09
CA ARG A 143 -22.40 1.40 11.80
C ARG A 143 -21.09 1.89 11.20
N SER A 144 -19.97 1.32 11.62
CA SER A 144 -18.65 1.55 11.00
C SER A 144 -17.59 0.63 11.60
N HIS A 145 -16.36 0.73 11.08
CA HIS A 145 -15.18 0.11 11.69
C HIS A 145 -14.97 0.63 13.13
N PRO A 146 -14.58 -0.22 14.11
CA PRO A 146 -14.40 0.17 15.51
C PRO A 146 -13.55 1.42 15.71
N MET A 147 -12.44 1.54 14.97
CA MET A 147 -11.56 2.70 15.03
C MET A 147 -12.24 4.00 14.54
N ALA A 148 -13.11 3.92 13.53
CA ALA A 148 -13.84 5.08 13.03
C ALA A 148 -14.91 5.53 14.03
N LEU A 149 -15.64 4.58 14.64
CA LEU A 149 -16.58 4.86 15.73
C LEU A 149 -15.87 5.55 16.90
N LEU A 150 -14.74 4.98 17.35
CA LEU A 150 -13.95 5.54 18.45
C LEU A 150 -13.51 6.98 18.17
N GLN A 151 -13.07 7.28 16.96
CA GLN A 151 -12.65 8.63 16.54
C GLN A 151 -13.81 9.63 16.46
N CYS A 152 -15.05 9.16 16.37
CA CYS A 152 -16.25 9.99 16.25
C CYS A 152 -17.09 10.05 17.54
N MET A 153 -16.60 9.47 18.65
CA MET A 153 -17.39 9.32 19.87
C MET A 153 -17.93 10.64 20.44
N ASP A 154 -17.18 11.74 20.36
CA ASP A 154 -17.64 13.03 20.91
C ASP A 154 -18.81 13.63 20.11
N PHE A 155 -18.89 13.35 18.82
CA PHE A 155 -20.08 13.67 18.02
C PHE A 155 -21.23 12.74 18.39
N LEU A 156 -20.99 11.42 18.42
CA LEU A 156 -22.02 10.40 18.62
C LEU A 156 -22.68 10.47 20.01
N LYS A 157 -21.96 10.91 21.06
CA LYS A 157 -22.50 11.13 22.41
C LYS A 157 -23.66 12.14 22.45
N GLN A 158 -23.79 13.00 21.46
CA GLN A 158 -24.90 13.97 21.37
C GLN A 158 -26.23 13.29 21.01
N TYR A 159 -26.18 12.04 20.53
CA TYR A 159 -27.32 11.25 20.07
C TYR A 159 -27.41 9.92 20.84
N PRO A 160 -27.70 9.94 22.16
CA PRO A 160 -27.65 8.75 23.01
C PRO A 160 -28.70 7.68 22.67
N HIS A 161 -29.69 8.00 21.83
CA HIS A 161 -30.68 7.04 21.33
C HIS A 161 -30.12 6.15 20.20
N VAL A 162 -29.04 6.58 19.55
CA VAL A 162 -28.41 5.86 18.45
C VAL A 162 -27.47 4.79 18.99
N LYS A 163 -27.72 3.53 18.61
CA LYS A 163 -26.85 2.40 18.95
C LYS A 163 -25.65 2.35 18.00
N LEU A 164 -24.46 2.21 18.56
CA LEU A 164 -23.22 2.03 17.79
C LEU A 164 -23.00 0.55 17.50
N VAL A 165 -22.80 0.20 16.24
CA VAL A 165 -22.56 -1.18 15.80
C VAL A 165 -21.24 -1.26 15.05
N GLU A 166 -20.36 -2.14 15.51
CA GLU A 166 -19.08 -2.40 14.87
C GLU A 166 -19.25 -3.23 13.60
N ASP A 167 -18.51 -2.86 12.56
CA ASP A 167 -18.48 -3.52 11.26
C ASP A 167 -17.02 -3.69 10.79
N VAL A 168 -16.79 -4.47 9.75
CA VAL A 168 -15.44 -4.84 9.28
C VAL A 168 -14.80 -3.74 8.45
N ASP A 169 -15.56 -3.00 7.65
CA ASP A 169 -15.04 -1.96 6.77
C ASP A 169 -16.01 -0.78 6.60
N THR A 170 -15.47 0.44 6.62
CA THR A 170 -16.26 1.67 6.56
C THR A 170 -17.02 1.86 5.23
N ALA A 171 -16.40 1.52 4.09
CA ALA A 171 -17.02 1.68 2.78
C ALA A 171 -18.00 0.54 2.48
N GLU A 172 -17.70 -0.67 2.98
CA GLU A 172 -18.61 -1.80 2.92
C GLU A 172 -19.92 -1.53 3.67
N THR A 173 -19.87 -0.94 4.86
CA THR A 173 -21.07 -0.51 5.58
C THR A 173 -21.94 0.43 4.73
N ALA A 174 -21.34 1.43 4.07
CA ALA A 174 -22.07 2.35 3.19
C ALA A 174 -22.74 1.62 2.01
N LYS A 175 -22.00 0.68 1.39
CA LYS A 175 -22.53 -0.17 0.31
C LYS A 175 -23.73 -0.99 0.79
N GLN A 176 -23.62 -1.66 1.94
CA GLN A 176 -24.67 -2.53 2.48
C GLN A 176 -25.95 -1.75 2.80
N ILE A 177 -25.83 -0.54 3.36
CA ILE A 177 -26.99 0.33 3.63
C ILE A 177 -27.72 0.66 2.35
N GLN A 178 -27.00 1.04 1.29
CA GLN A 178 -27.61 1.35 0.00
C GLN A 178 -28.21 0.10 -0.65
N GLU A 179 -27.47 -0.98 -0.79
CA GLU A 179 -27.95 -2.19 -1.49
C GLU A 179 -29.13 -2.85 -0.78
N GLY A 180 -29.11 -2.86 0.56
CA GLY A 180 -30.20 -3.39 1.38
C GLY A 180 -31.35 -2.40 1.59
N GLN A 181 -31.22 -1.14 1.17
CA GLN A 181 -32.16 -0.06 1.48
C GLN A 181 -32.49 0.01 2.98
N LEU A 182 -31.44 -0.11 3.82
CA LEU A 182 -31.55 -0.18 5.26
C LEU A 182 -31.91 1.21 5.85
N ARG A 183 -33.20 1.41 6.16
CA ARG A 183 -33.70 2.61 6.83
C ARG A 183 -33.33 2.62 8.31
N HIS A 184 -33.27 3.82 8.90
CA HIS A 184 -32.91 4.09 10.30
C HIS A 184 -31.46 3.72 10.65
N ILE A 185 -30.62 3.51 9.64
CA ILE A 185 -29.21 3.16 9.80
C ILE A 185 -28.32 4.19 9.11
N GLY A 186 -27.34 4.72 9.85
CA GLY A 186 -26.26 5.55 9.33
C GLY A 186 -24.94 4.80 9.19
N ALA A 187 -24.13 5.17 8.22
CA ALA A 187 -22.73 4.74 8.10
C ALA A 187 -21.79 5.89 8.46
N ILE A 188 -20.65 5.58 9.08
CA ILE A 188 -19.50 6.48 9.11
C ILE A 188 -18.49 5.99 8.08
N ALA A 189 -18.23 6.79 7.05
CA ALA A 189 -17.29 6.42 5.98
C ALA A 189 -16.64 7.65 5.31
N PRO A 190 -15.61 7.45 4.46
CA PRO A 190 -15.03 8.50 3.65
C PRO A 190 -16.05 9.08 2.68
N LYS A 191 -15.89 10.37 2.33
CA LYS A 191 -16.78 11.06 1.38
C LYS A 191 -16.92 10.30 0.04
N ALA A 192 -15.84 9.71 -0.43
CA ALA A 192 -15.82 8.92 -1.66
C ALA A 192 -16.80 7.73 -1.64
N ALA A 193 -17.09 7.15 -0.46
CA ALA A 193 -18.07 6.07 -0.33
C ALA A 193 -19.50 6.59 -0.53
N ALA A 194 -19.83 7.77 0.04
CA ALA A 194 -21.14 8.39 -0.16
C ALA A 194 -21.41 8.70 -1.63
N GLU A 195 -20.42 9.30 -2.31
CA GLU A 195 -20.50 9.63 -3.74
C GLU A 195 -20.64 8.36 -4.60
N LEU A 196 -19.90 7.30 -4.28
CA LEU A 196 -19.91 6.04 -5.03
C LEU A 196 -21.22 5.27 -4.85
N TYR A 197 -21.76 5.23 -3.64
CA TYR A 197 -22.94 4.44 -3.29
C TYR A 197 -24.23 5.25 -3.24
N GLY A 198 -24.20 6.54 -3.55
CA GLY A 198 -25.40 7.37 -3.65
C GLY A 198 -26.09 7.64 -2.31
N LEU A 199 -25.32 7.71 -1.22
CA LEU A 199 -25.81 8.09 0.11
C LEU A 199 -25.69 9.60 0.32
N THR A 200 -26.58 10.15 1.16
CA THR A 200 -26.52 11.55 1.58
C THR A 200 -25.67 11.70 2.83
N ILE A 201 -24.68 12.60 2.80
CA ILE A 201 -23.94 13.01 4.00
C ILE A 201 -24.80 14.00 4.77
N ILE A 202 -25.13 13.66 6.02
CA ILE A 202 -25.93 14.52 6.92
C ILE A 202 -25.08 15.25 7.95
N ALA A 203 -23.88 14.74 8.25
CA ALA A 203 -22.90 15.45 9.07
C ALA A 203 -21.48 15.17 8.51
N PRO A 204 -20.82 16.18 7.92
CA PRO A 204 -19.48 16.03 7.40
C PRO A 204 -18.43 16.12 8.52
N GLU A 205 -17.33 15.39 8.34
CA GLU A 205 -16.11 15.50 9.16
C GLU A 205 -16.34 15.41 10.68
N ILE A 206 -17.08 14.41 11.15
CA ILE A 206 -17.48 14.25 12.55
C ILE A 206 -16.38 13.69 13.48
N GLN A 207 -15.18 13.45 12.96
CA GLN A 207 -14.04 13.02 13.77
C GLN A 207 -13.65 14.08 14.81
N THR A 208 -13.26 13.60 15.99
CA THR A 208 -12.87 14.43 17.15
C THR A 208 -11.61 15.25 16.85
N ILE A 209 -10.59 14.60 16.28
CA ILE A 209 -9.33 15.23 15.90
C ILE A 209 -9.34 15.51 14.40
N LYS A 210 -9.29 16.78 14.02
CA LYS A 210 -9.34 17.20 12.61
C LYS A 210 -8.05 16.88 11.85
N ASN A 211 -6.91 16.97 12.51
CA ASN A 211 -5.61 16.60 11.96
C ASN A 211 -5.40 15.08 12.14
N ASN A 212 -6.10 14.31 11.33
CA ASN A 212 -6.00 12.85 11.30
C ASN A 212 -5.43 12.40 9.95
N ALA A 213 -4.17 12.01 9.92
CA ALA A 213 -3.55 11.44 8.74
C ALA A 213 -3.24 9.96 8.93
N THR A 214 -3.40 9.18 7.88
CA THR A 214 -2.89 7.81 7.79
C THR A 214 -1.81 7.75 6.72
N ARG A 215 -0.70 7.11 7.08
CA ARG A 215 0.38 6.78 6.17
C ARG A 215 0.14 5.39 5.59
N PHE A 216 0.24 5.33 4.28
CA PHE A 216 0.15 4.12 3.49
C PHE A 216 1.50 3.86 2.82
N ILE A 217 1.84 2.59 2.69
CA ILE A 217 2.97 2.11 1.91
C ILE A 217 2.47 1.39 0.67
N VAL A 218 3.25 1.51 -0.40
CA VAL A 218 3.07 0.75 -1.63
C VAL A 218 4.07 -0.39 -1.62
N ILE A 219 3.57 -1.62 -1.74
CA ILE A 219 4.37 -2.83 -1.63
C ILE A 219 4.31 -3.69 -2.89
N LYS A 220 5.37 -4.45 -3.17
CA LYS A 220 5.41 -5.45 -4.24
C LYS A 220 6.33 -6.63 -3.88
N LYS A 221 6.14 -7.76 -4.57
CA LYS A 221 6.91 -9.00 -4.34
C LYS A 221 8.38 -8.90 -4.75
N GLN A 222 8.66 -8.35 -5.93
CA GLN A 222 10.02 -8.20 -6.44
C GLN A 222 10.49 -6.77 -6.23
N ASN A 223 11.72 -6.53 -5.78
CA ASN A 223 12.19 -5.17 -5.57
C ASN A 223 12.06 -4.31 -6.86
N LYS A 224 11.78 -3.02 -6.73
CA LYS A 224 11.91 -2.04 -7.82
C LYS A 224 13.05 -1.13 -7.45
N VAL A 225 14.16 -1.22 -8.18
CA VAL A 225 15.25 -0.27 -8.02
C VAL A 225 14.82 1.04 -8.67
N LEU A 226 14.59 2.06 -7.85
CA LEU A 226 14.41 3.43 -8.34
C LEU A 226 15.79 4.03 -8.65
N PRO A 227 15.87 5.02 -9.56
CA PRO A 227 17.10 5.81 -9.72
C PRO A 227 17.51 6.40 -8.37
N LYS A 228 18.82 6.37 -8.07
CA LYS A 228 19.34 6.81 -6.76
C LYS A 228 18.99 8.26 -6.46
N GLU A 229 18.88 9.07 -7.51
CA GLU A 229 18.55 10.49 -7.48
C GLU A 229 17.09 10.74 -7.04
N GLU A 230 16.21 9.76 -7.16
CA GLU A 230 14.81 9.83 -6.73
C GLU A 230 14.60 9.33 -5.29
N ILE A 231 15.61 8.67 -4.72
CA ILE A 231 15.53 8.04 -3.40
C ILE A 231 16.06 9.02 -2.35
N ASN A 232 15.21 9.38 -1.41
CA ASN A 232 15.55 10.22 -0.26
C ASN A 232 14.95 9.71 1.06
N LYS A 233 14.39 8.49 1.05
CA LYS A 233 13.84 7.81 2.22
C LYS A 233 14.10 6.31 2.14
N ALA A 234 14.33 5.68 3.28
CA ALA A 234 14.43 4.23 3.40
C ALA A 234 13.73 3.72 4.66
N SER A 235 13.13 2.54 4.55
CA SER A 235 12.57 1.78 5.66
C SER A 235 13.48 0.60 5.98
N LEU A 236 13.89 0.50 7.24
CA LEU A 236 14.90 -0.43 7.73
C LEU A 236 14.33 -1.30 8.83
N ARG A 237 14.80 -2.54 8.89
CA ARG A 237 14.62 -3.43 10.03
C ARG A 237 15.99 -3.90 10.49
N PHE A 238 16.25 -3.85 11.79
CA PHE A 238 17.46 -4.43 12.35
C PHE A 238 17.24 -5.03 13.73
N ILE A 239 18.10 -5.96 14.12
CA ILE A 239 18.20 -6.48 15.49
C ILE A 239 19.59 -6.14 16.02
N THR A 240 19.62 -5.52 17.20
CA THR A 240 20.87 -5.23 17.91
C THR A 240 21.24 -6.41 18.80
N ASP A 241 22.54 -6.58 19.08
CA ASP A 241 22.95 -7.48 20.15
C ASP A 241 22.48 -6.97 21.53
N HIS A 242 22.50 -7.84 22.54
CA HIS A 242 22.07 -7.51 23.90
C HIS A 242 23.14 -6.74 24.71
N LYS A 243 24.16 -6.16 24.07
CA LYS A 243 25.16 -5.37 24.78
C LYS A 243 24.56 -4.02 25.19
N ARG A 244 25.06 -3.49 26.31
CA ARG A 244 24.65 -2.16 26.77
C ARG A 244 25.04 -1.11 25.73
N GLY A 245 24.05 -0.31 25.31
CA GLY A 245 24.26 0.81 24.40
C GLY A 245 24.17 0.47 22.92
N SER A 246 23.90 -0.77 22.52
CA SER A 246 23.90 -1.16 21.10
C SER A 246 22.91 -0.39 20.24
N LEU A 247 21.70 -0.13 20.74
CA LEU A 247 20.75 0.74 20.03
C LEU A 247 21.27 2.17 19.91
N ALA A 248 21.86 2.73 20.97
CA ALA A 248 22.41 4.08 20.94
C ALA A 248 23.55 4.19 19.91
N THR A 249 24.41 3.19 19.82
CA THR A 249 25.48 3.12 18.80
C THR A 249 24.90 3.12 17.39
N VAL A 250 23.86 2.32 17.12
CA VAL A 250 23.18 2.29 15.81
C VAL A 250 22.60 3.66 15.46
N LEU A 251 21.93 4.32 16.41
CA LEU A 251 21.36 5.65 16.21
C LEU A 251 22.43 6.72 15.95
N ASN A 252 23.55 6.67 16.69
CA ASN A 252 24.68 7.58 16.47
C ASN A 252 25.27 7.41 15.07
N VAL A 253 25.42 6.17 14.59
CA VAL A 253 25.94 5.90 13.24
C VAL A 253 25.02 6.49 12.16
N MET A 254 23.70 6.36 12.32
CA MET A 254 22.75 6.98 11.39
C MET A 254 22.89 8.50 11.40
N SER A 255 23.03 9.12 12.58
CA SER A 255 23.26 10.56 12.72
C SER A 255 24.59 11.02 12.08
N ASP A 256 25.69 10.31 12.33
CA ASP A 256 27.03 10.60 11.78
C ASP A 256 27.09 10.41 10.26
N CYS A 257 26.16 9.63 9.71
CA CYS A 257 25.96 9.50 8.27
C CYS A 257 24.98 10.53 7.71
N ASN A 258 24.61 11.58 8.45
CA ASN A 258 23.66 12.62 8.04
C ASN A 258 22.27 12.05 7.65
N LEU A 259 21.81 11.03 8.36
CA LEU A 259 20.44 10.53 8.25
C LEU A 259 19.56 11.17 9.32
N ASN A 260 18.34 11.54 8.94
CA ASN A 260 17.31 11.97 9.88
C ASN A 260 16.34 10.82 10.14
N LEU A 261 16.19 10.42 11.41
CA LEU A 261 15.16 9.44 11.78
C LEU A 261 13.79 10.10 11.82
N THR A 262 12.85 9.51 11.10
CA THR A 262 11.44 9.95 11.06
C THR A 262 10.52 8.99 11.82
N LYS A 263 10.99 7.78 12.12
CA LYS A 263 10.25 6.77 12.89
C LYS A 263 11.21 5.79 13.55
N ILE A 264 10.88 5.34 14.76
CA ILE A 264 11.45 4.15 15.38
C ILE A 264 10.36 3.36 16.13
N GLN A 265 10.27 2.06 15.86
CA GLN A 265 9.32 1.15 16.51
C GLN A 265 10.01 -0.18 16.83
N SER A 266 9.96 -0.62 18.08
CA SER A 266 10.41 -1.95 18.47
C SER A 266 9.27 -2.97 18.39
N LEU A 267 9.58 -4.19 17.94
CA LEU A 267 8.70 -5.35 17.94
C LEU A 267 9.40 -6.59 18.49
N PRO A 268 8.75 -7.40 19.32
CA PRO A 268 9.33 -8.64 19.81
C PRO A 268 9.54 -9.63 18.66
N VAL A 269 10.66 -10.32 18.66
CA VAL A 269 10.94 -11.41 17.72
C VAL A 269 10.23 -12.65 18.24
N ILE A 270 9.20 -13.11 17.51
CA ILE A 270 8.30 -14.19 17.97
C ILE A 270 9.07 -15.46 18.35
N GLU A 271 10.08 -15.82 17.57
CA GLU A 271 10.88 -17.05 17.77
C GLU A 271 11.91 -16.93 18.89
N THR A 272 12.19 -15.73 19.38
CA THR A 272 13.24 -15.49 20.39
C THR A 272 12.73 -14.57 21.49
N PRO A 273 12.29 -15.11 22.64
CA PRO A 273 11.79 -14.32 23.76
C PRO A 273 12.76 -13.22 24.17
N TRP A 274 12.23 -12.04 24.50
CA TRP A 274 12.99 -10.85 24.96
C TRP A 274 13.97 -10.25 23.94
N LYS A 275 13.93 -10.73 22.69
CA LYS A 275 14.65 -10.13 21.57
C LYS A 275 13.71 -9.22 20.80
N TYR A 276 14.23 -8.08 20.33
CA TYR A 276 13.45 -7.07 19.65
C TYR A 276 14.08 -6.72 18.30
N ALA A 277 13.23 -6.64 17.28
CA ALA A 277 13.55 -6.00 16.00
C ALA A 277 13.10 -4.53 16.04
N PHE A 278 13.94 -3.65 15.52
CA PHE A 278 13.66 -2.23 15.38
C PHE A 278 13.32 -1.93 13.92
N PHE A 279 12.20 -1.25 13.73
CA PHE A 279 11.72 -0.74 12.46
C PHE A 279 11.93 0.76 12.44
N VAL A 280 12.74 1.23 11.49
CA VAL A 280 13.19 2.62 11.43
C VAL A 280 12.98 3.16 10.03
N ASP A 281 12.43 4.38 9.96
CA ASP A 281 12.38 5.13 8.72
C ASP A 281 13.37 6.29 8.79
N VAL A 282 14.22 6.40 7.78
CA VAL A 282 15.23 7.44 7.66
C VAL A 282 15.02 8.27 6.40
N THR A 283 15.21 9.57 6.50
CA THR A 283 15.33 10.48 5.36
C THR A 283 16.75 11.01 5.24
N PHE A 284 17.14 11.36 4.02
CA PHE A 284 18.49 11.81 3.72
C PHE A 284 18.53 12.70 2.47
N GLY A 285 19.47 13.65 2.45
CA GLY A 285 19.64 14.57 1.32
C GLY A 285 20.41 13.98 0.13
N GLN A 286 21.28 13.00 0.37
CA GLN A 286 22.10 12.35 -0.67
C GLN A 286 22.06 10.84 -0.48
N TYR A 287 21.94 10.08 -1.57
CA TYR A 287 21.90 8.62 -1.50
C TYR A 287 23.19 8.02 -0.92
N ASP A 288 24.34 8.64 -1.15
CA ASP A 288 25.64 8.14 -0.66
C ASP A 288 25.74 8.17 0.88
N HIS A 289 25.06 9.12 1.54
CA HIS A 289 24.91 9.12 3.00
C HIS A 289 24.22 7.85 3.49
N PHE A 290 23.12 7.48 2.83
CA PHE A 290 22.39 6.25 3.13
C PHE A 290 23.20 5.00 2.78
N ALA A 291 23.87 4.97 1.62
CA ALA A 291 24.70 3.84 1.22
C ALA A 291 25.82 3.56 2.24
N LYS A 292 26.47 4.61 2.76
CA LYS A 292 27.47 4.50 3.83
C LYS A 292 26.86 3.94 5.12
N ALA A 293 25.74 4.49 5.58
CA ALA A 293 25.06 4.01 6.79
C ALA A 293 24.65 2.55 6.65
N LYS A 294 24.07 2.18 5.51
CA LYS A 294 23.66 0.81 5.18
C LYS A 294 24.81 -0.18 5.35
N SER A 295 25.98 0.09 4.75
CA SER A 295 27.15 -0.78 4.89
C SER A 295 27.64 -0.90 6.34
N LEU A 296 27.58 0.17 7.14
CA LEU A 296 27.95 0.11 8.57
C LEU A 296 26.94 -0.71 9.37
N LEU A 297 25.64 -0.50 9.12
CA LEU A 297 24.55 -1.18 9.82
C LEU A 297 24.52 -2.68 9.54
N GLU A 298 24.85 -3.10 8.31
CA GLU A 298 25.02 -4.50 7.92
C GLU A 298 26.13 -5.21 8.72
N ILE A 299 27.17 -4.48 9.15
CA ILE A 299 28.29 -5.03 9.92
C ILE A 299 27.98 -5.10 11.42
N MET A 300 27.30 -4.09 11.98
CA MET A 300 27.10 -3.97 13.44
C MET A 300 25.84 -4.65 13.95
N SER A 301 24.84 -4.86 13.09
CA SER A 301 23.57 -5.47 13.50
C SER A 301 23.68 -6.99 13.43
N GLU A 302 23.00 -7.69 14.34
CA GLU A 302 22.92 -9.16 14.25
C GLU A 302 22.12 -9.59 13.02
N ASP A 303 21.11 -8.79 12.68
CA ASP A 303 20.28 -8.96 11.50
C ASP A 303 19.90 -7.58 10.99
N PHE A 304 19.98 -7.37 9.68
CA PHE A 304 19.70 -6.10 9.03
C PHE A 304 18.99 -6.35 7.70
N THR A 305 17.92 -5.59 7.45
CA THR A 305 17.14 -5.68 6.23
C THR A 305 16.67 -4.30 5.80
N VAL A 306 16.93 -3.96 4.55
CA VAL A 306 16.28 -2.82 3.91
C VAL A 306 14.93 -3.27 3.36
N LEU A 307 13.85 -2.76 3.95
CA LEU A 307 12.47 -3.07 3.54
C LEU A 307 12.09 -2.31 2.27
N GLY A 308 12.67 -1.13 2.05
CA GLY A 308 12.46 -0.35 0.85
C GLY A 308 13.30 0.91 0.81
N GLU A 309 13.58 1.36 -0.40
CA GLU A 309 14.29 2.60 -0.72
C GLU A 309 13.39 3.36 -1.71
N TYR A 310 12.87 4.51 -1.31
CA TYR A 310 11.80 5.18 -2.05
C TYR A 310 11.82 6.70 -1.87
N LYS A 311 10.96 7.38 -2.64
CA LYS A 311 10.76 8.82 -2.55
C LYS A 311 9.86 9.15 -1.36
N ASN A 312 10.34 10.04 -0.49
CA ASN A 312 9.59 10.63 0.61
C ASN A 312 8.37 11.38 0.06
N ALA A 313 7.18 11.03 0.55
CA ALA A 313 5.93 11.70 0.15
C ALA A 313 5.58 12.90 1.04
N LEU A 314 6.17 12.98 2.24
CA LEU A 314 6.17 14.22 3.02
C LEU A 314 7.20 15.14 2.38
N LEU A 315 6.77 15.98 1.45
CA LEU A 315 7.59 17.12 1.05
C LEU A 315 7.68 18.08 2.27
N PRO A 316 8.88 18.62 2.54
CA PRO A 316 9.14 19.46 3.72
C PRO A 316 8.31 20.73 3.78
#